data_AF-A0A6P0W4Y4-F1
#
_entry.id   AF-A0A6P0W4Y4-F1
#
_cell.length_a   1.000
_cell.length_b   1.000
_cell.length_c   1.000
_cell.angle_alpha   90.00
_cell.angle_beta   90.00
_cell.angle_gamma   90.00
#
_symmetry.space_group_name_H-M   'P 1'
#
loop_
_entity.id
_entity.type
_entity.pdbx_description
1 polymer ?
#
loop_
_entity_poly.entity_id
_entity_poly.type
_entity_poly.pdbx_seq_one_letter_code
_entity_poly.pdbx_strand_id
1 'polypeptide(L)' 'MTSRNTITFLQDIIEAIEDIEGFTEEVSFEEFVNNKEKIYAVQKAIELIGEAVK' A
#
# COMPACT_ATOMS: atom_id res chain seq x y z
N MET A 1 11.51 16.05 20.19
CA MET A 1 10.97 15.11 19.18
C MET A 1 11.10 15.79 17.84
N THR A 2 12.24 15.58 17.20
CA THR A 2 12.76 16.46 16.16
C THR A 2 12.78 15.71 14.82
N SER A 3 12.22 16.34 13.80
CA SER A 3 12.40 16.08 12.35
C SER A 3 11.90 14.75 11.73
N ARG A 4 10.76 14.19 12.16
CA ARG A 4 10.05 13.11 11.43
C ARG A 4 8.84 13.59 10.61
N ASN A 5 8.87 14.78 10.02
CA ASN A 5 7.61 15.37 9.54
C ASN A 5 7.26 15.03 8.09
N THR A 6 8.17 15.02 7.12
CA THR A 6 7.77 14.80 5.70
C THR A 6 8.42 13.57 5.07
N ILE A 7 9.68 13.28 5.43
CA ILE A 7 10.40 12.11 4.93
C ILE A 7 9.73 10.82 5.40
N THR A 8 9.20 10.80 6.62
CA THR A 8 8.48 9.63 7.16
C THR A 8 7.20 9.34 6.39
N PHE A 9 6.39 10.36 6.08
CA PHE A 9 5.20 10.15 5.24
C PHE A 9 5.53 9.63 3.84
N LEU A 10 6.60 10.16 3.23
CA LEU A 10 7.07 9.65 1.94
C LEU A 10 7.55 8.20 2.05
N GLN A 11 8.20 7.83 3.15
CA GLN A 11 8.61 6.45 3.42
C GLN A 11 7.38 5.53 3.54
N ASP A 12 6.39 5.92 4.33
CA ASP A 12 5.15 5.14 4.54
C ASP A 12 4.39 4.94 3.22
N ILE A 13 4.39 5.96 2.35
CA ILE A 13 3.79 5.88 1.01
C ILE A 13 4.56 4.91 0.12
N ILE A 14 5.90 4.97 0.13
CA ILE A 14 6.75 4.08 -0.67
C ILE A 14 6.56 2.63 -0.21
N GLU A 15 6.59 2.37 1.10
CA GLU A 15 6.38 1.03 1.66
C GLU A 15 5.01 0.48 1.26
N ALA A 16 3.95 1.29 1.34
CA ALA A 16 2.62 0.88 0.91
C ALA A 16 2.52 0.60 -0.61
N ILE A 17 3.28 1.30 -1.44
CA ILE A 17 3.36 1.03 -2.89
C ILE A 17 4.09 -0.30 -3.15
N GLU A 18 5.23 -0.51 -2.49
CA GLU A 18 6.01 -1.76 -2.60
C GLU A 18 5.18 -2.98 -2.17
N ASP A 19 4.36 -2.84 -1.11
CA ASP A 19 3.41 -3.85 -0.69
C ASP A 19 2.37 -4.17 -1.78
N ILE A 20 1.78 -3.14 -2.41
CA ILE A 20 0.81 -3.32 -3.50
C ILE A 20 1.45 -4.05 -4.69
N GLU A 21 2.66 -3.65 -5.07
CA GLU A 21 3.42 -4.32 -6.14
C GLU A 21 3.66 -5.79 -5.77
N GLY A 22 4.15 -6.08 -4.56
CA GLY A 22 4.37 -7.46 -4.10
C GLY A 22 3.09 -8.30 -4.02
N PHE A 23 1.94 -7.70 -3.70
CA PHE A 23 0.67 -8.43 -3.71
C PHE A 23 0.15 -8.74 -5.11
N THR A 24 0.58 -8.00 -6.13
CA THR A 24 0.02 -8.06 -7.49
C THR A 24 0.99 -8.57 -8.55
N GLU A 25 2.30 -8.64 -8.28
CA GLU A 25 3.36 -8.99 -9.24
C GLU A 25 3.12 -10.31 -10.01
N GLU A 26 2.68 -11.36 -9.32
CA GLU A 26 2.44 -12.69 -9.89
C GLU A 26 0.95 -13.07 -9.94
N VAL A 27 0.06 -12.08 -10.00
CA VAL A 27 -1.39 -12.31 -9.95
C VAL A 27 -2.04 -11.74 -11.20
N SER A 28 -2.73 -12.57 -11.96
CA SER A 28 -3.56 -12.08 -13.07
C SER A 28 -4.74 -11.26 -12.54
N PHE A 29 -5.32 -10.42 -13.41
CA PHE A 29 -6.49 -9.62 -13.02
C PHE A 29 -7.65 -10.51 -12.55
N GLU A 30 -7.95 -11.59 -13.27
CA GLU A 30 -8.98 -12.56 -12.89
C GLU A 30 -8.70 -13.23 -11.53
N GLU A 31 -7.45 -13.61 -11.25
CA GLU A 31 -7.09 -14.18 -9.95
C GLU A 31 -7.21 -13.13 -8.83
N PHE A 32 -6.84 -11.88 -9.11
CA PHE A 32 -6.93 -10.79 -8.15
C PHE A 32 -8.39 -10.49 -7.77
N VAL A 33 -9.29 -10.33 -8.76
CA VAL A 33 -10.71 -10.02 -8.48
C VAL A 33 -11.44 -11.16 -7.76
N ASN A 34 -10.93 -12.38 -7.89
CA ASN A 34 -11.47 -13.55 -7.17
C ASN A 34 -10.76 -13.81 -5.82
N ASN A 35 -9.73 -13.04 -5.47
CA ASN A 35 -8.98 -13.18 -4.22
C ASN A 35 -9.31 -12.06 -3.24
N LYS A 36 -10.28 -12.33 -2.36
CA LYS A 36 -10.77 -11.37 -1.36
C LYS A 36 -9.69 -10.89 -0.37
N GLU A 37 -8.73 -11.74 -0.02
CA GLU A 37 -7.63 -11.38 0.88
C GLU A 37 -6.68 -10.38 0.25
N LYS A 38 -6.28 -10.61 -1.02
CA LYS A 38 -5.44 -9.67 -1.77
C LYS A 38 -6.14 -8.34 -2.02
N ILE A 39 -7.45 -8.36 -2.30
CA ILE A 39 -8.25 -7.13 -2.40
C ILE A 39 -8.20 -6.33 -1.10
N TYR A 40 -8.36 -6.98 0.06
CA TYR A 40 -8.26 -6.29 1.34
C TYR A 40 -6.85 -5.78 1.65
N ALA A 41 -5.81 -6.54 1.29
CA ALA A 41 -4.43 -6.12 1.45
C ALA A 41 -4.12 -4.85 0.63
N VAL A 42 -4.50 -4.82 -0.65
CA VAL A 42 -4.34 -3.65 -1.53
C VAL A 42 -5.19 -2.47 -1.04
N GLN A 43 -6.44 -2.70 -0.62
CA GLN A 43 -7.27 -1.65 -0.05
C GLN A 43 -6.60 -1.03 1.19
N LYS A 44 -6.04 -1.86 2.08
CA LYS A 44 -5.39 -1.36 3.29
C LYS A 44 -4.13 -0.55 2.98
N ALA A 45 -3.33 -0.97 2.01
CA ALA A 45 -2.17 -0.20 1.56
C ALA A 45 -2.58 1.18 1.00
N ILE A 46 -3.67 1.25 0.23
CA ILE A 46 -4.23 2.53 -0.25
C ILE A 46 -4.70 3.42 0.91
N GLU A 47 -5.31 2.85 1.95
CA GLU A 47 -5.69 3.59 3.16
C GLU A 47 -4.46 4.20 3.86
N LEU A 48 -3.36 3.43 3.99
CA LEU A 48 -2.12 3.91 4.60
C LEU A 48 -1.50 5.07 3.80
N ILE A 49 -1.50 5.00 2.47
CA ILE A 49 -1.10 6.12 1.61
C ILE A 49 -1.98 7.35 1.89
N GLY A 50 -3.30 7.16 1.98
CA GLY A 50 -4.22 8.26 2.28
C GLY A 50 -4.04 8.87 3.67
N GLU A 51 -3.62 8.08 4.65
CA GLU A 51 -3.28 8.54 6.00
C GLU A 51 -1.97 9.34 6.01
N ALA A 52 -0.96 8.90 5.26
CA ALA A 52 0.35 9.58 5.18
C ALA A 52 0.29 10.94 4.46
N VAL A 53 -0.73 11.19 3.63
CA VAL A 53 -0.91 12.47 2.91
C VAL A 53 -1.69 13.51 3.74
N LYS A 54 -2.31 13.12 4.87
CA LYS A 54 -3.09 14.02 5.75
C LYS A 54 -2.22 14.78 6.76
#